data_AF-A0A644Y2J0-F1
#
_entry.id   AF-A0A644Y2J0-F1
#
_cell.length_a   1.000
_cell.length_b   1.000
_cell.length_c   1.000
_cell.angle_alpha   90.00
_cell.angle_beta   90.00
_cell.angle_gamma   90.00
#
_symmetry.space_group_name_H-M   'P 1'
#
loop_
_entity.id
_entity.type
_entity.pdbx_description
1 polymer ?
#
loop_
_entity_poly.entity_id
_entity_poly.type
_entity_poly.pdbx_seq_one_letter_code
_entity_poly.pdbx_strand_id
1 'polypeptide(L)'
;MFDKTDFGIASLGRHRSHIFKIKTLKNREYAARGIPFIYSEIDDDFENMPYIIKAPADESPIDIKSIIDFLKTTNITPNEIRDSIINELSWSNQMKKVVDVTFNNS
;
A
#
# COMPACT_ATOMS: atom_id res chain seq x y z
N MET A 1 -12.00 8.85 -11.31
CA MET A 1 -11.76 7.45 -11.72
C MET A 1 -11.71 6.51 -10.51
N PHE A 2 -11.15 6.95 -9.38
CA PHE A 2 -11.07 6.15 -8.13
C PHE A 2 -12.40 5.95 -7.38
N ASP A 3 -13.39 6.82 -7.56
CA ASP A 3 -14.66 6.76 -6.82
C ASP A 3 -15.54 5.55 -7.18
N LYS A 4 -15.10 4.74 -8.16
CA LYS A 4 -15.74 3.49 -8.60
C LYS A 4 -14.77 2.29 -8.51
N THR A 5 -13.67 2.43 -7.77
CA THR A 5 -12.63 1.39 -7.69
C THR A 5 -12.77 0.61 -6.40
N ASP A 6 -13.01 -0.69 -6.53
CA ASP A 6 -13.10 -1.61 -5.39
C ASP A 6 -11.72 -2.18 -4.98
N PHE A 7 -10.75 -2.16 -5.90
CA PHE A 7 -9.42 -2.75 -5.67
C PHE A 7 -8.32 -2.09 -6.51
N GLY A 8 -7.17 -1.85 -5.89
CA GLY A 8 -5.99 -1.26 -6.52
C GLY A 8 -4.97 -2.30 -6.99
N ILE A 9 -4.41 -2.11 -8.18
CA ILE A 9 -3.22 -2.84 -8.63
C ILE A 9 -2.02 -1.90 -8.55
N ALA A 10 -1.09 -2.18 -7.66
CA ALA A 10 0.17 -1.46 -7.59
C ALA A 10 1.19 -2.09 -8.55
N SER A 11 2.48 -1.79 -8.34
CA SER A 11 3.50 -2.39 -9.17
C SER A 11 3.65 -3.88 -8.83
N LEU A 12 3.70 -4.71 -9.87
CA LEU A 12 3.93 -6.15 -9.73
C LEU A 12 5.26 -6.60 -10.34
N GLY A 13 5.86 -5.79 -11.21
CA GLY A 13 7.05 -6.15 -11.99
C GLY A 13 8.36 -5.51 -11.54
N ARG A 14 8.47 -4.99 -10.30
CA ARG A 14 9.69 -4.26 -9.88
C ARG A 14 10.93 -5.16 -9.79
N HIS A 15 10.74 -6.46 -9.58
CA HIS A 15 11.82 -7.46 -9.61
C HIS A 15 12.58 -7.48 -10.94
N ARG A 16 11.91 -7.17 -12.07
CA ARG A 16 12.56 -7.07 -13.39
C ARG A 16 13.63 -5.97 -13.46
N SER A 17 13.54 -4.98 -12.58
CA SER A 17 14.53 -3.91 -12.43
C SER A 17 15.40 -4.08 -11.18
N HIS A 18 15.38 -5.26 -10.55
CA HIS A 18 16.09 -5.57 -9.30
C HIS A 18 15.70 -4.66 -8.11
N ILE A 19 14.50 -4.06 -8.14
CA ILE A 19 13.97 -3.26 -7.04
C ILE A 19 13.01 -4.12 -6.25
N PHE A 20 13.47 -4.60 -5.08
CA PHE A 20 12.65 -5.46 -4.21
C PHE A 20 12.09 -4.74 -3.00
N LYS A 21 12.61 -3.57 -2.62
CA LYS A 21 12.11 -2.77 -1.50
C LYS A 21 11.88 -1.35 -1.96
N ILE A 22 10.64 -0.89 -1.92
CA ILE A 22 10.30 0.48 -2.33
C ILE A 22 8.97 0.90 -1.71
N LYS A 23 8.94 2.15 -1.26
CA LYS A 23 7.79 2.83 -0.71
C LYS A 23 7.10 3.64 -1.82
N THR A 24 6.19 3.02 -2.58
CA THR A 24 5.60 3.68 -3.76
C THR A 24 4.49 4.68 -3.39
N LEU A 25 4.31 5.71 -4.22
CA LEU A 25 3.20 6.66 -4.06
C LEU A 25 1.83 5.99 -4.27
N LYS A 26 1.74 5.02 -5.20
CA LYS A 26 0.48 4.31 -5.49
C LYS A 26 -0.09 3.61 -4.26
N ASN A 27 0.75 2.89 -3.50
CA ASN A 27 0.31 2.18 -2.29
C ASN A 27 -0.30 3.15 -1.26
N ARG A 28 0.35 4.30 -1.05
CA ARG A 28 -0.11 5.37 -0.16
C ARG A 28 -1.40 6.02 -0.66
N GLU A 29 -1.53 6.24 -1.96
CA GLU A 29 -2.73 6.81 -2.56
C GLU A 29 -3.95 5.89 -2.45
N TYR A 30 -3.77 4.58 -2.60
CA TYR A 30 -4.81 3.58 -2.40
C TYR A 30 -5.26 3.53 -0.94
N ALA A 31 -4.31 3.40 -0.01
CA ALA A 31 -4.61 3.39 1.42
C ALA A 31 -5.30 4.69 1.88
N ALA A 32 -4.83 5.87 1.44
CA ALA A 32 -5.46 7.16 1.76
C ALA A 32 -6.89 7.29 1.21
N ARG A 33 -7.22 6.56 0.15
CA ARG A 33 -8.57 6.50 -0.44
C ARG A 33 -9.43 5.39 0.15
N GLY A 34 -8.86 4.54 1.00
CA GLY A 34 -9.57 3.41 1.58
C GLY A 34 -9.79 2.28 0.59
N ILE A 35 -8.87 2.10 -0.36
CA ILE A 35 -8.94 1.08 -1.40
C ILE A 35 -7.97 -0.04 -1.03
N PRO A 36 -8.43 -1.30 -0.86
CA PRO A 36 -7.54 -2.46 -0.73
C PRO A 36 -6.74 -2.69 -2.02
N PHE A 37 -5.54 -3.27 -1.93
CA PHE A 37 -4.68 -3.38 -3.11
C PHE A 37 -3.68 -4.55 -3.06
N ILE A 38 -3.13 -4.88 -4.23
CA ILE A 38 -2.06 -5.87 -4.42
C ILE A 38 -0.76 -5.22 -4.88
N TYR A 39 0.38 -5.72 -4.37
CA TYR A 39 1.73 -5.30 -4.77
C TYR A 39 2.77 -6.42 -4.56
N SER A 40 3.94 -6.32 -5.20
CA SER A 40 5.00 -7.35 -5.10
C SER A 40 6.29 -6.90 -4.41
N GLU A 41 6.63 -5.61 -4.44
CA GLU A 41 7.78 -5.05 -3.69
C GLU A 41 7.62 -5.15 -2.17
N ILE A 42 8.66 -5.12 -1.38
CA ILE A 42 8.59 -4.95 0.09
C ILE A 42 8.30 -3.48 0.40
N ASP A 43 7.19 -3.22 1.09
CA ASP A 43 6.83 -1.90 1.64
C ASP A 43 6.47 -2.09 3.11
N ASP A 44 7.44 -1.83 4.01
CA ASP A 44 7.32 -2.11 5.45
C ASP A 44 6.08 -1.46 6.10
N ASP A 45 5.52 -0.40 5.50
CA ASP A 45 4.32 0.28 6.00
C ASP A 45 3.05 -0.56 5.77
N PHE A 46 3.09 -1.59 4.90
CA PHE A 46 1.91 -2.33 4.45
C PHE A 46 2.02 -3.87 4.55
N GLU A 47 3.18 -4.46 4.80
CA GLU A 47 3.40 -5.93 4.75
C GLU A 47 2.41 -6.76 5.60
N ASN A 48 1.90 -6.19 6.69
CA ASN A 48 1.01 -6.88 7.63
C ASN A 48 -0.41 -6.33 7.66
N MET A 49 -0.78 -5.49 6.69
CA MET A 49 -2.09 -4.84 6.67
C MET A 49 -3.17 -5.80 6.15
N PRO A 50 -4.35 -5.85 6.78
CA PRO A 50 -5.40 -6.81 6.42
C PRO A 50 -6.10 -6.51 5.08
N TYR A 51 -5.85 -5.34 4.50
CA TYR A 51 -6.39 -4.89 3.22
C TYR A 51 -5.43 -5.09 2.04
N ILE A 52 -4.38 -5.91 2.24
CA ILE A 52 -3.30 -6.14 1.28
C ILE A 52 -3.31 -7.58 0.77
N ILE A 53 -3.12 -7.72 -0.54
CA ILE A 53 -2.66 -8.99 -1.14
C ILE A 53 -1.18 -8.83 -1.48
N LYS A 54 -0.36 -9.76 -0.97
CA LYS A 54 1.06 -9.79 -1.25
C LYS A 54 1.34 -10.74 -2.42
N ALA A 55 1.66 -10.18 -3.58
CA ALA A 55 2.08 -10.98 -4.73
C ALA A 55 3.55 -11.38 -4.59
N PRO A 56 3.95 -12.57 -5.10
CA PRO A 56 5.36 -12.90 -5.25
C PRO A 56 6.03 -11.94 -6.24
N ALA A 57 7.30 -11.62 -5.98
CA ALA A 57 8.11 -10.75 -6.83
C ALA A 57 8.79 -11.55 -7.96
N ASP A 58 7.98 -12.22 -8.78
CA ASP A 58 8.42 -13.11 -9.85
C ASP A 58 7.48 -13.05 -11.09
N GLU A 59 7.62 -14.03 -11.99
CA GLU A 59 6.84 -14.14 -13.23
C GLU A 59 5.60 -15.02 -13.10
N SER A 60 5.26 -15.47 -11.89
CA SER A 60 4.07 -16.28 -11.68
C SER A 60 2.80 -15.47 -11.98
N PRO A 61 1.76 -16.10 -12.55
CA PRO A 61 0.51 -15.42 -12.83
C PRO A 61 -0.22 -15.04 -11.55
N ILE A 62 -0.89 -13.89 -11.55
CA ILE A 62 -1.77 -13.48 -10.45
C ILE A 62 -3.08 -14.27 -10.51
N ASP A 63 -3.46 -14.89 -9.40
CA ASP A 63 -4.74 -15.56 -9.27
C ASP A 63 -5.86 -14.52 -9.05
N ILE A 64 -6.59 -14.21 -10.12
CA ILE A 64 -7.72 -13.27 -10.09
C ILE A 64 -8.84 -13.77 -9.16
N LYS A 65 -9.04 -15.09 -9.04
CA LYS A 65 -10.08 -15.62 -8.16
C LYS A 65 -9.76 -15.30 -6.69
N SER A 66 -8.48 -15.40 -6.31
CA SER A 66 -8.04 -15.01 -4.96
C SER A 66 -8.36 -13.55 -4.64
N ILE A 67 -8.23 -12.64 -5.61
CA ILE A 67 -8.59 -11.22 -5.45
C ILE A 67 -10.10 -11.06 -5.22
N ILE A 68 -10.92 -11.77 -6.01
CA ILE A 68 -12.38 -11.72 -5.88
C ILE A 68 -12.82 -12.27 -4.52
N ASP A 69 -12.26 -13.41 -4.10
CA ASP A 69 -12.59 -14.05 -2.83
C ASP A 69 -12.12 -13.20 -1.65
N PHE A 70 -10.96 -12.55 -1.77
CA PHE A 70 -10.49 -11.54 -0.81
C PHE A 70 -11.50 -10.40 -0.67
N LEU A 71 -11.94 -9.78 -1.76
CA LEU A 71 -12.91 -8.67 -1.71
C LEU A 71 -14.26 -9.07 -1.08
N LYS A 72 -14.68 -10.34 -1.24
CA LYS A 72 -15.93 -10.85 -0.65
C LYS A 72 -15.83 -11.16 0.83
N THR A 73 -14.63 -11.46 1.33
CA THR A 73 -14.41 -11.92 2.71
C THR A 73 -13.81 -10.85 3.61
N THR A 74 -13.16 -9.86 3.02
CA THR A 74 -12.59 -8.71 3.73
C THR A 74 -13.71 -7.83 4.28
N ASN A 75 -13.77 -7.71 5.61
CA ASN A 75 -14.76 -6.88 6.33
C ASN A 75 -14.24 -5.49 6.69
N ILE A 76 -13.10 -5.06 6.13
CA ILE A 76 -12.53 -3.75 6.45
C ILE A 76 -13.18 -2.65 5.61
N THR A 77 -13.55 -1.57 6.27
CA THR A 77 -14.17 -0.41 5.64
C THR A 77 -13.11 0.53 5.05
N PRO A 78 -13.46 1.33 4.03
CA PRO A 78 -12.55 2.36 3.50
C PRO A 78 -12.03 3.34 4.56
N ASN A 79 -12.82 3.63 5.60
CA ASN A 79 -12.37 4.51 6.68
C ASN A 79 -11.33 3.83 7.56
N GLU A 80 -11.50 2.55 7.91
CA GLU A 80 -10.50 1.82 8.70
C GLU A 80 -9.15 1.72 7.96
N ILE A 81 -9.17 1.51 6.64
CA ILE A 81 -7.94 1.55 5.82
C ILE A 81 -7.28 2.94 5.91
N ARG A 82 -8.05 4.02 5.73
CA ARG A 82 -7.53 5.39 5.78
C ARG A 82 -6.96 5.73 7.17
N ASP A 83 -7.69 5.37 8.22
CA ASP A 83 -7.33 5.66 9.60
C ASP A 83 -6.07 4.88 10.01
N SER A 84 -5.85 3.69 9.43
CA SER A 84 -4.63 2.90 9.67
C SER A 84 -3.34 3.63 9.29
N ILE A 85 -3.39 4.58 8.35
CA ILE A 85 -2.19 5.28 7.87
C ILE A 85 -2.11 6.75 8.28
N ILE A 86 -3.21 7.37 8.74
CA ILE A 86 -3.28 8.82 8.88
C ILE A 86 -2.28 9.38 9.91
N ASN A 87 -2.03 8.62 10.98
CA ASN A 87 -1.12 9.01 12.04
C ASN A 87 0.35 8.79 11.67
N GLU A 88 0.65 8.05 10.60
CA GLU A 88 2.02 7.75 10.23
C GLU A 88 2.44 8.39 8.91
N LEU A 89 1.56 8.33 7.90
CA LEU A 89 1.86 8.66 6.51
C LEU A 89 1.26 9.99 6.05
N SER A 90 0.58 10.73 6.92
CA SER A 90 0.11 12.07 6.59
C SER A 90 1.28 13.02 6.25
N TRP A 91 1.01 14.00 5.39
CA TRP A 91 1.98 15.02 5.01
C TRP A 91 2.59 15.72 6.23
N SER A 92 1.75 16.10 7.20
CA SER A 92 2.20 16.76 8.43
C SER A 92 3.20 15.88 9.20
N ASN A 93 2.92 14.58 9.34
CA ASN A 93 3.79 13.67 10.08
C ASN A 93 5.08 13.34 9.31
N GLN A 94 5.01 13.21 7.99
CA GLN A 94 6.20 12.99 7.16
C GLN A 94 7.11 14.22 7.14
N MET A 95 6.55 15.43 7.02
CA MET A 95 7.32 16.66 7.08
C MET A 95 7.89 16.94 8.46
N LYS A 96 7.17 16.57 9.53
CA LYS A 96 7.71 16.63 10.90
C LYS A 96 8.99 15.81 11.03
N LYS A 97 9.01 14.57 10.52
CA LYS A 97 10.23 13.73 10.51
C LYS A 97 11.39 14.40 9.79
N VAL A 98 11.14 15.04 8.64
CA VAL A 98 12.17 15.78 7.89
C VAL A 98 12.71 16.96 8.70
N VAL A 99 11.82 17.75 9.30
CA VAL A 99 12.21 18.90 10.14
C VAL A 99 13.00 18.43 11.36
N ASP A 100 12.54 17.40 12.06
CA ASP A 100 13.22 16.86 13.24
C ASP A 100 14.64 16.38 12.90
N VAL A 101 14.81 15.65 11.80
CA VAL A 101 16.14 15.20 11.34
C VAL A 101 17.04 16.36 10.92
N THR A 102 16.47 17.40 10.29
CA THR A 102 17.26 18.50 9.69
C THR A 102 17.64 19.57 10.72
N PHE A 103 16.78 19.87 11.68
CA PHE A 103 16.92 21.02 12.57
C PHE A 103 17.05 20.65 14.05
N ASN A 104 16.58 19.47 14.48
CA ASN A 104 16.58 19.08 15.89
C ASN A 104 17.67 18.05 16.25
N ASN A 105 18.37 17.50 15.25
CA ASN A 105 19.54 16.62 15.41
C ASN A 105 20.88 17.33 15.11
N SER A 106 20.91 18.68 15.15
CA SER A 106 22.14 19.49 15.07
C SER A 106 22.56 19.99 16.45
#